data_AF-X1F035-F1
#
_entry.id   AF-X1F035-F1
#
_cell.length_a   1.000
_cell.length_b   1.000
_cell.length_c   1.000
_cell.angle_alpha   90.00
_cell.angle_beta   90.00
_cell.angle_gamma   90.00
#
_symmetry.space_group_name_H-M   'P 1'
#
loop_
_entity.id
_entity.type
_entity.pdbx_description
1 polymer ?
#
loop_
_entity_poly.entity_id
_entity_poly.type
_entity_poly.pdbx_seq_one_letter_code
_entity_poly.pdbx_strand_id
1 'polypeptide(L)' 'DVNSMGDDITAIKEVLPQYAVAVNTGDFDLWISLWADDGVQMPPGAPAKIGKEQIGKAAKPAFDKMNRDDGMIF' A
#
# COMPACT_ATOMS: atom_id res chain seq x y z
N ASP A 1 -8.18 1.44 27.24
CA ASP A 1 -9.63 1.19 27.14
C ASP A 1 -9.95 0.06 26.18
N VAL A 2 -10.82 -0.86 26.58
CA VAL A 2 -11.36 -1.92 25.71
C VAL A 2 -12.12 -1.39 24.48
N ASN A 3 -12.55 -0.13 24.51
CA ASN A 3 -13.13 0.58 23.36
C ASN A 3 -12.11 0.78 22.23
N SER A 4 -10.86 1.15 22.57
CA SER A 4 -9.78 1.39 21.60
C SER A 4 -9.45 0.15 20.77
N MET A 5 -9.49 -1.04 21.37
CA MET A 5 -9.18 -2.28 20.64
C MET A 5 -10.26 -2.61 19.60
N GLY A 6 -11.53 -2.32 19.89
CA GLY A 6 -12.64 -2.51 18.94
C GLY A 6 -12.56 -1.53 17.78
N ASP A 7 -12.20 -0.28 18.07
CA ASP A 7 -12.01 0.78 17.08
C ASP A 7 -10.81 0.46 16.17
N ASP A 8 -9.69 0.01 16.75
CA ASP A 8 -8.49 -0.40 16.00
C ASP A 8 -8.78 -1.60 15.07
N ILE A 9 -9.51 -2.61 15.56
CA ILE A 9 -9.91 -3.76 14.73
C ILE A 9 -10.78 -3.31 13.55
N THR A 10 -11.68 -2.35 13.78
CA THR A 10 -12.55 -1.81 12.73
C THR A 10 -11.73 -1.05 11.70
N ALA A 11 -10.85 -0.15 12.13
CA ALA A 11 -9.96 0.60 11.24
C ALA A 11 -9.06 -0.32 10.40
N ILE A 12 -8.49 -1.38 10.98
CA ILE A 12 -7.69 -2.37 10.26
C ILE A 12 -8.54 -3.09 9.20
N LYS A 13 -9.77 -3.49 9.55
CA LYS A 13 -10.70 -4.14 8.62
C LYS A 13 -11.16 -3.23 7.48
N GLU A 14 -11.07 -1.92 7.64
CA GLU A 14 -11.37 -0.95 6.59
C GLU A 14 -10.16 -0.68 5.67
N VAL A 15 -8.95 -0.63 6.22
CA VAL A 15 -7.73 -0.33 5.46
C VAL A 15 -7.29 -1.50 4.58
N LEU A 16 -7.36 -2.74 5.08
CA LEU A 16 -6.86 -3.92 4.35
C LEU A 16 -7.59 -4.17 3.00
N PRO A 17 -8.93 -4.07 2.91
CA PRO A 17 -9.62 -4.18 1.63
C PRO A 17 -9.25 -3.07 0.65
N GLN A 18 -9.10 -1.83 1.12
CA GLN A 18 -8.68 -0.71 0.27
C GLN A 18 -7.28 -0.92 -0.29
N TYR A 19 -6.36 -1.43 0.54
CA TYR A 19 -5.02 -1.79 0.11
C TYR A 19 -5.05 -2.85 -1.01
N ALA A 20 -5.88 -3.90 -0.85
CA ALA A 20 -6.05 -4.94 -1.85
C ALA A 20 -6.65 -4.39 -3.16
N VAL A 21 -7.67 -3.53 -3.07
CA VAL A 21 -8.26 -2.85 -4.24
C VAL A 21 -7.19 -2.04 -4.97
N ALA A 22 -6.42 -1.23 -4.25
CA ALA A 22 -5.40 -0.37 -4.84
C ALA A 22 -4.35 -1.15 -5.61
N VAL A 23 -3.84 -2.24 -5.02
CA VAL A 23 -2.84 -3.11 -5.67
C VAL A 23 -3.44 -3.83 -6.89
N ASN A 24 -4.64 -4.42 -6.75
CA ASN A 24 -5.24 -5.22 -7.82
C ASN A 24 -5.75 -4.39 -9.01
N THR A 25 -6.01 -3.10 -8.81
CA THR A 25 -6.47 -2.19 -9.86
C THR A 25 -5.37 -1.26 -10.38
N GLY A 26 -4.15 -1.37 -9.86
CA GLY A 26 -3.05 -0.48 -10.25
C GLY A 26 -3.24 0.98 -9.79
N ASP A 27 -4.09 1.23 -8.79
CA ASP A 27 -4.33 2.56 -8.24
C ASP A 27 -3.21 2.96 -7.27
N PHE A 28 -2.18 3.59 -7.82
CA PHE A 28 -1.03 4.06 -7.06
C PHE A 28 -1.40 5.15 -6.05
N ASP A 29 -2.32 6.06 -6.41
CA ASP A 29 -2.66 7.22 -5.59
C ASP A 29 -3.44 6.78 -4.35
N LEU A 30 -4.37 5.83 -4.50
CA LEU A 30 -5.01 5.17 -3.37
C LEU A 30 -4.00 4.35 -2.57
N TRP A 31 -3.14 3.57 -3.21
CA TRP A 31 -2.18 2.73 -2.50
C TRP A 31 -1.26 3.57 -1.61
N ILE A 32 -0.70 4.67 -2.15
CA ILE A 32 0.20 5.53 -1.39
C ILE A 32 -0.54 6.34 -0.33
N SER A 33 -1.82 6.67 -0.52
CA SER A 33 -2.61 7.39 0.49
C SER A 33 -2.81 6.60 1.78
N LEU A 34 -2.79 5.26 1.71
CA LEU A 34 -2.94 4.37 2.87
C LEU A 34 -1.69 4.29 3.77
N TRP A 35 -0.54 4.77 3.29
CA TRP A 35 0.68 4.80 4.09
C TRP A 35 0.71 6.01 5.01
N ALA A 36 1.11 5.80 6.26
CA ALA A 36 1.54 6.85 7.17
C ALA A 36 2.79 7.55 6.64
N ASP A 37 2.96 8.83 6.98
CA ASP A 37 4.10 9.64 6.53
C ASP A 37 5.45 9.06 6.97
N ASP A 38 5.48 8.39 8.12
CA ASP A 38 6.62 7.68 8.72
C ASP A 38 6.58 6.16 8.53
N GLY A 39 5.69 5.65 7.66
CA GLY A 39 5.51 4.23 7.43
C GLY A 39 6.81 3.53 7.00
N VAL A 40 6.97 2.25 7.38
CA VAL A 40 8.16 1.46 7.05
C VAL A 40 7.77 0.25 6.19
N GLN A 41 8.31 0.16 4.99
CA GLN A 41 8.17 -1.01 4.12
C GLN A 41 9.40 -1.90 4.23
N MET A 42 9.17 -3.19 4.49
CA MET A 42 10.20 -4.23 4.61
C MET A 42 10.11 -5.22 3.44
N PRO A 43 10.65 -4.88 2.24
CA PRO A 43 10.68 -5.81 1.12
C PRO A 43 11.64 -6.99 1.37
N PRO A 44 11.38 -8.18 0.80
CA PRO A 44 12.33 -9.28 0.85
C PRO A 44 13.61 -8.95 0.09
N GLY A 45 14.78 -9.20 0.71
CA GLY A 45 16.09 -9.07 0.06
C GLY A 45 16.55 -7.64 -0.25
N ALA A 46 15.83 -6.62 0.23
CA ALA A 46 16.20 -5.22 0.06
C ALA A 46 16.11 -4.45 1.39
N PRO A 47 16.82 -3.31 1.52
CA PRO A 47 16.71 -2.47 2.71
C PRO A 47 15.28 -1.99 2.97
N ALA A 48 15.00 -1.71 4.24
CA ALA A 48 13.78 -1.03 4.64
C ALA A 48 13.63 0.32 3.92
N LYS A 49 12.41 0.68 3.54
CA LYS A 49 12.07 2.00 3.01
C LYS A 49 11.31 2.76 4.09
N ILE A 50 11.77 3.95 4.42
CA ILE A 50 11.24 4.74 5.53
C ILE A 50 10.55 5.97 4.97
N GLY A 51 9.29 6.12 5.35
CA GLY A 51 8.43 7.21 4.95
C GLY A 51 7.79 7.06 3.58
N LYS A 52 6.65 7.72 3.44
CA LYS A 52 5.78 7.66 2.25
C LYS A 52 6.49 8.04 0.97
N GLU A 53 7.42 8.98 1.01
CA GLU A 53 8.20 9.41 -0.16
C GLU A 53 9.07 8.26 -0.72
N GLN A 54 9.86 7.59 0.13
CA GLN A 54 10.73 6.50 -0.31
C GLN A 54 9.93 5.29 -0.81
N ILE A 55 8.84 4.99 -0.11
CA ILE A 55 7.92 3.92 -0.45
C ILE A 55 7.26 4.18 -1.80
N GLY A 56 6.69 5.38 -1.99
CA GLY A 56 6.04 5.79 -3.22
C GLY A 56 7.00 5.79 -4.41
N LYS A 57 8.18 6.41 -4.27
CA LYS A 57 9.21 6.45 -5.32
C LYS A 57 9.62 5.05 -5.77
N ALA A 58 9.76 4.10 -4.85
CA ALA A 58 10.17 2.75 -5.18
C ALA A 58 9.04 1.88 -5.76
N ALA A 59 7.79 2.13 -5.38
CA ALA A 59 6.63 1.38 -5.87
C ALA A 59 6.11 1.89 -7.22
N LYS A 60 6.25 3.18 -7.51
CA LYS A 60 5.71 3.84 -8.72
C LYS A 60 6.07 3.11 -10.03
N PRO A 61 7.30 2.63 -10.26
CA PRO A 61 7.61 1.87 -11.47
C PRO A 61 6.81 0.57 -11.63
N ALA A 62 6.47 -0.11 -10.52
CA ALA A 62 5.68 -1.34 -10.55
C ALA A 62 4.21 -1.05 -10.91
N PHE A 63 3.61 -0.05 -10.28
CA PHE A 63 2.26 0.42 -10.61
C PHE A 63 2.17 0.94 -12.05
N ASP A 64 3.17 1.69 -12.50
CA ASP A 64 3.22 2.14 -13.88
C ASP A 64 3.32 0.98 -14.87
N LYS A 65 3.99 -0.12 -14.51
CA LYS A 65 4.02 -1.33 -15.35
C LYS A 65 2.65 -2.01 -15.41
N MET A 66 1.98 -2.18 -14.26
CA MET A 66 0.62 -2.75 -14.20
C MET A 66 -0.37 -2.00 -15.10
N ASN A 67 -0.23 -0.68 -15.17
CA ASN A 67 -1.11 0.18 -15.98
C ASN A 67 -0.71 0.31 -17.46
N ARG A 68 0.48 -0.17 -17.84
CA ARG A 68 0.96 -0.17 -19.23
C ARG A 68 0.70 -1.49 -19.95
N ASP A 69 0.45 -2.57 -19.21
CA ASP A 69 0.22 -3.89 -19.79
C ASP A 69 -1.27 -4.04 -20.19
N ASP A 70 -1.46 -4.22 -21.49
CA ASP A 70 -2.65 -4.49 -22.28
C ASP A 70 -3.38 -5.81 -21.96
N GLY A 71 -3.49 -6.14 -20.66
CA GLY A 71 -4.44 -7.15 -20.19
C GLY A 71 -3.92 -8.58 -20.05
N MET A 72 -2.65 -8.81 -19.72
CA MET A 72 -2.18 -10.15 -19.36
C MET A 72 -1.13 -10.10 -18.25
N ILE A 73 -1.55 -10.23 -16.98
CA ILE A 73 -0.78 -11.00 -15.98
C ILE A 73 -1.76 -11.65 -14.97
N PHE A 74 -1.94 -12.96 -15.08
CA PHE A 74 -2.14 -13.85 -13.93
C PHE A 74 -0.81 -14.54 -13.64
#